data_AF-A0A9X2ESP0-F1
#
_entry.id   AF-A0A9X2ESP0-F1
#
_cell.length_a   1.000
_cell.length_b   1.000
_cell.length_c   1.000
_cell.angle_alpha   90.00
_cell.angle_beta   90.00
_cell.angle_gamma   90.00
#
_symmetry.space_group_name_H-M   'P 1'
#
loop_
_entity.id
_entity.type
_entity.pdbx_description
1 polymer ?
#
loop_
_entity_poly.entity_id
_entity_poly.type
_entity_poly.pdbx_seq_one_letter_code
_entity_poly.pdbx_strand_id
1 'polypeptide(L)' 'EGQSIQRGDKKLIIAAAGLEWVPSLTTEAEINGVKWQVVNIKEANPAGTPLVYFCQVRK' A
#
# COMPACT_ATOMS: atom_id res chain seq x y z
N GLU A 1 7.05 6.82 -17.21
CA GLU A 1 7.03 5.35 -17.15
C GLU A 1 5.78 4.92 -16.40
N GLY A 2 4.75 4.44 -17.10
CA GLY A 2 3.46 4.08 -16.50
C GLY A 2 3.50 2.63 -16.02
N GLN A 3 3.48 2.41 -14.71
CA GLN A 3 3.36 1.05 -14.18
C GLN A 3 2.00 0.48 -14.60
N SER A 4 2.04 -0.55 -15.44
CA SER A 4 0.87 -1.26 -15.92
C SER A 4 0.22 -2.02 -14.76
N ILE A 5 -0.98 -1.57 -14.38
CA ILE A 5 -1.85 -2.32 -13.46
C ILE A 5 -2.24 -3.60 -14.20
N GLN A 6 -1.74 -4.74 -13.73
CA GLN A 6 -2.05 -6.06 -14.25
C GLN A 6 -3.29 -6.64 -13.56
N ARG A 7 -3.95 -7.56 -14.26
CA ARG A 7 -5.18 -8.21 -13.78
C ARG A 7 -4.81 -9.10 -12.57
N GLY A 8 -5.11 -8.63 -11.37
CA GLY A 8 -4.74 -9.29 -10.11
C GLY A 8 -4.16 -8.32 -9.07
N ASP A 9 -3.70 -7.15 -9.50
CA ASP A 9 -3.31 -6.07 -8.60
C ASP A 9 -4.53 -5.59 -7.79
N LYS A 10 -4.37 -5.53 -6.47
CA LYS A 10 -5.34 -4.93 -5.57
C LYS A 10 -4.80 -3.63 -5.01
N LYS A 11 -5.70 -2.68 -4.81
CA LYS A 11 -5.38 -1.44 -4.11
C LYS A 11 -5.75 -1.60 -2.65
N LEU A 12 -4.72 -1.65 -1.81
CA LEU A 12 -4.86 -1.60 -0.37
C LEU A 12 -4.81 -0.13 0.07
N ILE A 13 -5.86 0.30 0.77
CA ILE A 13 -5.95 1.65 1.33
C ILE A 13 -5.75 1.50 2.83
N ILE A 14 -4.65 2.04 3.33
CA ILE A 14 -4.29 1.99 4.74
C ILE A 14 -4.48 3.40 5.29
N ALA A 15 -5.31 3.57 6.32
CA ALA A 15 -5.34 4.83 7.05
C ALA A 15 -4.03 4.96 7.85
N ALA A 16 -3.33 6.08 7.69
CA ALA A 16 -2.15 6.39 8.50
C ALA A 16 -2.54 6.72 9.95
N ALA A 17 -3.81 7.09 10.18
CA ALA A 17 -4.37 7.28 11.51
C ALA A 17 -4.38 5.95 12.28
N GLY A 18 -3.46 5.81 13.24
CA GLY A 18 -3.28 4.59 14.04
C GLY A 18 -2.27 3.61 13.46
N LEU A 19 -1.50 4.01 12.43
CA LEU A 19 -0.42 3.19 11.89
C LEU A 19 0.87 3.42 12.70
N GLU A 20 1.29 2.42 13.47
CA GLU A 20 2.53 2.49 14.27
C GLU A 20 3.80 2.49 13.41
N TRP A 21 3.69 2.06 12.15
CA TRP A 21 4.82 1.91 11.23
C TRP A 21 4.44 2.28 9.79
N VAL A 22 5.39 2.90 9.08
CA VAL A 22 5.21 3.27 7.67
C VAL A 22 5.34 2.02 6.80
N PRO A 23 4.37 1.71 5.91
CA PRO A 23 4.47 0.56 5.04
C PRO A 23 5.59 0.80 4.03
N SER A 24 6.45 -0.21 3.86
CA SER A 24 7.59 -0.18 2.95
C SER A 24 7.43 -1.24 1.85
N LEU A 25 8.08 -1.04 0.70
CA LEU A 25 8.00 -1.95 -0.46
C LEU A 25 8.54 -3.37 -0.16
N THR A 26 9.28 -3.55 0.93
CA THR A 26 9.76 -4.85 1.41
C THR A 26 8.79 -5.54 2.36
N THR A 27 7.70 -4.88 2.75
CA THR A 27 6.71 -5.45 3.67
C THR A 27 5.73 -6.33 2.89
N GLU A 28 5.64 -7.60 3.28
CA GLU A 28 4.55 -8.48 2.84
C GLU A 28 3.25 -8.06 3.56
N ALA A 29 2.23 -7.71 2.79
CA ALA A 29 0.93 -7.35 3.35
C ALA A 29 0.06 -8.60 3.46
N GLU A 30 -0.17 -9.08 4.69
CA GLU A 30 -1.16 -10.14 4.92
C GLU A 30 -2.56 -9.53 5.07
N ILE A 31 -3.46 -9.87 4.14
CA ILE A 31 -4.84 -9.37 4.11
C ILE A 31 -5.75 -10.59 4.08
N ASN A 32 -6.59 -10.74 5.12
CA ASN A 32 -7.52 -11.88 5.26
C ASN A 32 -6.83 -13.26 5.15
N GLY A 33 -5.63 -13.41 5.72
CA GLY A 33 -4.86 -14.67 5.69
C GLY A 33 -4.19 -14.97 4.34
N VAL A 34 -4.20 -14.02 3.40
CA VAL A 34 -3.48 -14.12 2.13
C VAL A 34 -2.33 -13.14 2.16
N LYS A 35 -1.11 -13.63 1.91
CA LYS A 35 0.08 -12.79 1.74
C LYS A 35 0.07 -12.15 0.36
N TRP A 36 0.28 -10.84 0.33
CA TRP A 36 0.41 -10.07 -0.88
C TRP A 36 1.72 -9.31 -0.87
N GLN A 37 2.34 -9.21 -2.04
CA GLN A 37 3.58 -8.46 -2.20
C GLN A 37 3.25 -7.02 -2.60
N VAL A 38 3.78 -6.05 -1.86
CA VAL A 38 3.57 -4.63 -2.14
C VAL A 38 4.48 -4.23 -3.31
N VAL A 39 3.88 -3.86 -4.44
CA VAL A 39 4.62 -3.48 -5.66
C VAL A 39 4.75 -1.97 -5.81
N ASN A 40 3.88 -1.20 -5.16
CA ASN A 40 3.93 0.25 -5.18
C ASN A 40 3.28 0.82 -3.91
N ILE A 41 3.78 1.95 -3.41
CA ILE A 41 3.21 2.65 -2.25
C ILE A 41 3.11 4.11 -2.62
N LYS A 42 1.92 4.68 -2.43
CA LYS A 42 1.67 6.10 -2.63
C LYS A 42 1.00 6.66 -1.38
N GLU A 43 1.72 7.49 -0.66
CA GLU A 43 1.18 8.23 0.47
C GLU A 43 0.37 9.45 0.01
N ALA A 44 -0.76 9.70 0.65
CA ALA A 44 -1.50 10.93 0.57
C ALA A 44 -1.22 11.74 1.83
N ASN A 45 -0.42 12.79 1.62
CA ASN A 45 0.01 13.72 2.63
C ASN A 45 -0.32 15.15 2.19
N PRO A 46 -1.52 15.67 2.48
CA PRO A 46 -1.92 17.00 2.06
C PRO A 46 -1.26 18.15 2.86
N ALA A 47 -0.59 17.88 3.99
CA ALA A 47 -0.12 18.94 4.89
C ALA A 47 1.16 18.61 5.70
N GLY A 48 1.97 17.64 5.27
CA GLY A 48 3.10 17.10 6.04
C GLY A 48 2.75 15.91 6.95
N THR A 49 1.47 15.70 7.28
CA THR A 49 0.99 14.48 7.98
C THR A 49 0.41 13.45 6.99
N PRO A 50 0.99 12.24 6.87
CA PRO A 50 0.40 11.18 6.07
C PRO A 50 -0.97 10.84 6.65
N LEU A 51 -2.02 10.86 5.82
CA LEU A 51 -3.39 10.49 6.21
C LEU A 51 -3.74 9.09 5.71
N VAL A 52 -3.26 8.75 4.52
CA VAL A 52 -3.61 7.49 3.85
C VAL A 52 -2.41 7.00 3.05
N TYR A 53 -2.16 5.70 3.08
CA TYR A 53 -1.24 5.01 2.18
C TYR A 53 -2.02 4.16 1.18
N PHE A 54 -1.84 4.44 -0.09
CA PHE A 54 -2.33 3.62 -1.19
C PHE A 54 -1.23 2.63 -1.59
N CYS A 55 -1.32 1.41 -1.08
CA CYS A 55 -0.43 0.33 -1.46
C CYS A 55 -1.05 -0.44 -2.63
N GLN A 56 -0.31 -0.61 -3.72
CA GLN A 56 -0.64 -1.58 -4.74
C GLN A 56 -0.01 -2.90 -4.34
N VAL A 57 -0.84 -3.93 -4.23
CA VAL A 57 -0.40 -5.25 -3.83
C VAL A 57 -0.72 -6.25 -4.93
N ARG A 58 0.20 -7.19 -5.15
CA ARG A 58 0.09 -8.25 -6.15
C ARG A 58 0.32 -9.60 -5.47
N LYS A 59 -0.42 -10.61 -5.90
CA LYS A 59 -0.20 -12.00 -5.49
C LYS A 59 0.77 -12.67 -6.45
#